data_AF-A0A8D3B6V6-F1
#
_entry.id   AF-A0A8D3B6V6-F1
#
_cell.length_a   1.000
_cell.length_b   1.000
_cell.length_c   1.000
_cell.angle_alpha   90.00
_cell.angle_beta   90.00
_cell.angle_gamma   90.00
#
_symmetry.space_group_name_H-M   'P 1'
#
loop_
_entity.id
_entity.type
_entity.pdbx_description
1 polymer ?
#
loop_
_entity_poly.entity_id
_entity_poly.type
_entity_poly.pdbx_seq_one_letter_code
_entity_poly.pdbx_strand_id
1 'polypeptide(L)'
;MAVGNQRNWLHYRHLLDSDDECKDEEVSPEDDWSLTEGEGDLEATLRALQTRTEATSRPTATDGARRPEAVDDFLRNFLLQTGMTRTLDCFQTEWAEMVQGELVDAAEVGVVPDVYTDNQRLDTELKSAQREREDYRLAASAAAPALVKVQRARDLHRLQHKRVVQERTRSPNLKPAIKGGLNLPPWVKLKKKTPIRNKFITVVR
;
A
#
# COMPACT_ATOMS: atom_id res chain seq x y z
N MET A 1 31.88 -13.74 -16.14
CA MET A 1 31.45 -12.70 -17.11
C MET A 1 29.98 -12.37 -16.86
N ALA A 2 29.67 -11.21 -16.30
CA ALA A 2 28.34 -10.60 -16.35
C ALA A 2 28.51 -9.11 -16.04
N VAL A 3 28.83 -8.31 -17.07
CA VAL A 3 28.92 -6.85 -16.97
C VAL A 3 27.50 -6.29 -17.11
N GLY A 4 26.77 -6.27 -16.00
CA GLY A 4 25.40 -5.77 -15.90
C GLY A 4 25.34 -4.28 -15.60
N ASN A 5 25.55 -3.46 -16.63
CA ASN A 5 25.14 -2.07 -16.80
C ASN A 5 24.74 -1.24 -15.54
N GLN A 6 25.75 -0.73 -14.82
CA GLN A 6 25.59 0.25 -13.73
C GLN A 6 25.19 1.67 -14.20
N ARG A 7 25.07 1.93 -15.51
CA ARG A 7 25.01 3.31 -16.07
C ARG A 7 23.60 3.90 -16.18
N ASN A 8 22.55 3.13 -15.91
CA ASN A 8 21.17 3.62 -16.11
C ASN A 8 20.57 4.34 -14.89
N TRP A 9 21.21 4.26 -13.72
CA TRP A 9 20.68 4.84 -12.48
C TRP A 9 21.02 6.32 -12.30
N LEU A 10 22.03 6.84 -13.00
CA LEU A 10 22.45 8.23 -12.89
C LEU A 10 21.63 9.17 -13.80
N HIS A 11 21.13 8.67 -14.92
CA HIS A 11 20.32 9.47 -15.85
C HIS A 11 18.92 9.81 -15.30
N TYR A 12 18.36 8.92 -14.48
CA TYR A 12 17.11 9.18 -13.76
C TYR A 12 17.30 10.08 -12.52
N ARG A 13 18.49 10.10 -11.91
CA ARG A 13 18.81 10.99 -10.79
C ARG A 13 18.92 12.45 -11.23
N HIS A 14 19.52 12.70 -12.40
CA HIS A 14 19.81 14.06 -12.87
C HIS A 14 18.55 14.85 -13.31
N LEU A 15 17.42 14.19 -13.58
CA LEU A 15 16.14 14.87 -13.85
C LEU A 15 15.35 15.21 -12.59
N LEU A 16 15.76 14.70 -11.44
CA LEU A 16 15.17 14.98 -10.12
C LEU A 16 15.94 16.07 -9.34
N ASP A 17 17.09 16.51 -9.85
CA ASP A 17 18.05 17.38 -9.15
C ASP A 17 18.11 18.81 -9.72
N SER A 18 17.26 19.14 -10.69
CA SER A 18 17.03 20.55 -11.05
C SER A 18 16.01 21.11 -10.05
N ASP A 19 16.51 21.36 -8.83
CA ASP A 19 15.86 22.14 -7.79
C ASP A 19 15.52 23.54 -8.32
N ASP A 20 14.33 23.68 -8.92
CA ASP A 20 13.67 24.97 -8.96
C ASP A 20 12.89 25.08 -7.66
N GLU A 21 13.43 25.89 -6.75
CA GLU A 21 12.90 26.22 -5.43
C GLU A 21 11.48 26.81 -5.58
N CYS A 22 10.48 25.94 -5.73
CA CYS A 22 9.07 26.30 -5.66
C CYS A 22 8.76 26.60 -4.21
N LYS A 23 8.85 27.87 -3.83
CA LYS A 23 8.22 28.36 -2.60
C LYS A 23 6.74 28.02 -2.69
N ASP A 24 6.25 27.26 -1.73
CA ASP A 24 4.83 26.96 -1.57
C ASP A 24 4.09 28.28 -1.32
N GLU A 25 3.69 28.96 -2.40
CA GLU A 25 2.68 30.02 -2.32
C GLU A 25 1.34 29.31 -2.10
N GLU A 26 0.84 29.42 -0.87
CA GLU A 26 -0.48 28.96 -0.44
C GLU A 26 -1.56 29.50 -1.38
N VAL A 27 -2.04 28.64 -2.29
CA VAL A 27 -3.15 28.95 -3.18
C VAL A 27 -4.46 28.72 -2.42
N SER A 28 -5.26 29.78 -2.36
CA SER A 28 -6.58 29.85 -1.78
C SER A 28 -7.48 28.65 -2.18
N PRO A 29 -8.23 28.03 -1.24
CA PRO A 29 -8.94 26.76 -1.45
C PRO A 29 -10.18 26.81 -2.38
N GLU A 30 -10.47 27.93 -3.03
CA GLU A 30 -11.69 28.12 -3.82
C GLU A 30 -11.67 27.59 -5.26
N ASP A 31 -10.55 27.05 -5.77
CA ASP A 31 -10.57 26.26 -7.01
C ASP A 31 -10.98 24.82 -6.67
N ASP A 32 -12.29 24.66 -6.52
CA ASP A 32 -13.06 23.43 -6.34
C ASP A 32 -12.82 22.45 -7.50
N TRP A 33 -11.65 21.79 -7.50
CA TRP A 33 -11.43 20.58 -8.28
C TRP A 33 -12.21 19.47 -7.58
N SER A 34 -13.48 19.37 -7.93
CA SER A 34 -14.34 18.24 -7.59
C SER A 34 -13.63 16.94 -7.97
N LEU A 35 -13.02 16.32 -6.96
CA LEU A 35 -12.36 15.03 -6.99
C LEU A 35 -13.35 13.96 -6.54
N THR A 36 -14.61 14.06 -6.96
CA THR A 36 -15.68 13.16 -6.54
C THR A 36 -15.88 12.03 -7.55
N GLU A 37 -14.91 11.13 -7.67
CA GLU A 37 -15.11 9.77 -8.21
C GLU A 37 -13.81 8.95 -8.06
N GLY A 38 -13.49 8.49 -6.85
CA GLY A 38 -12.36 7.56 -6.68
C GLY A 38 -11.71 7.50 -5.30
N GLU A 39 -12.10 8.37 -4.38
CA GLU A 39 -11.53 8.43 -3.02
C GLU A 39 -11.82 7.14 -2.20
N GLY A 40 -12.92 6.45 -2.50
CA GLY A 40 -13.30 5.20 -1.82
C GLY A 40 -12.40 3.99 -2.09
N ASP A 41 -11.58 3.99 -3.15
CA ASP A 41 -10.75 2.83 -3.53
C ASP A 41 -9.37 2.85 -2.85
N LEU A 42 -8.78 4.04 -2.66
CA LEU A 42 -7.48 4.19 -2.01
C LEU A 42 -7.56 3.95 -0.50
N GLU A 43 -8.58 4.49 0.16
CA GLU A 43 -8.73 4.31 1.61
C GLU A 43 -9.07 2.86 1.97
N ALA A 44 -9.87 2.19 1.13
CA ALA A 44 -10.17 0.76 1.27
C ALA A 44 -8.92 -0.11 1.12
N THR A 45 -8.05 0.19 0.14
CA THR A 45 -6.79 -0.54 -0.05
C THR A 45 -5.79 -0.30 1.09
N LEU A 46 -5.71 0.91 1.64
CA LEU A 46 -4.88 1.21 2.82
C LEU A 46 -5.36 0.48 4.08
N ARG A 47 -6.67 0.45 4.34
CA ARG A 47 -7.25 -0.32 5.47
C ARG A 47 -7.03 -1.83 5.31
N ALA A 48 -7.12 -2.36 4.09
CA ALA A 48 -6.84 -3.77 3.80
C ALA A 48 -5.36 -4.15 4.05
N LEU A 49 -4.43 -3.22 3.85
CA LEU A 49 -3.01 -3.44 4.16
C LEU A 49 -2.72 -3.39 5.66
N GLN A 50 -3.30 -2.43 6.40
CA GLN A 50 -3.11 -2.29 7.85
C GLN A 50 -3.60 -3.51 8.65
N THR A 51 -4.83 -3.96 8.36
CA THR A 51 -5.43 -5.13 9.02
C THR A 51 -4.63 -6.42 8.80
N ARG A 52 -3.92 -6.53 7.68
CA ARG A 52 -3.04 -7.67 7.38
C ARG A 52 -1.71 -7.60 8.10
N THR A 53 -1.15 -6.40 8.30
CA THR A 53 0.12 -6.22 9.05
C THR A 53 -0.01 -6.55 10.53
N GLU A 54 -1.18 -6.33 11.12
CA GLU A 54 -1.43 -6.64 12.54
C GLU A 54 -1.57 -8.15 12.78
N ALA A 55 -2.13 -8.90 11.81
CA ALA A 55 -2.34 -10.35 11.90
C ALA A 55 -1.05 -11.21 11.83
N THR A 56 0.07 -10.66 11.35
CA THR A 56 1.36 -11.37 11.23
C THR A 56 2.23 -11.26 12.50
N SER A 57 1.85 -10.43 13.47
CA SER A 57 2.65 -10.15 14.67
C SER A 57 2.40 -11.12 15.85
N ARG A 58 2.23 -12.42 15.57
CA ARG A 58 2.21 -13.44 16.64
C ARG A 58 3.59 -14.09 16.74
N PRO A 59 4.37 -13.85 17.81
CA PRO A 59 5.66 -14.49 17.98
C PRO A 59 5.45 -15.97 18.23
N THR A 60 5.93 -16.81 17.31
CA THR A 60 6.11 -18.25 17.54
C THR A 60 7.32 -18.45 18.46
N ALA A 61 7.13 -18.19 19.74
CA ALA A 61 8.06 -18.61 20.77
C ALA A 61 7.79 -20.09 21.09
N THR A 62 8.75 -20.95 20.75
CA THR A 62 9.33 -21.95 21.67
C THR A 62 10.50 -22.63 20.96
N ASP A 63 11.66 -22.00 21.00
CA ASP A 63 12.94 -22.68 20.83
C ASP A 63 13.34 -23.26 22.21
N GLY A 64 12.64 -24.33 22.59
CA GLY A 64 12.98 -25.14 23.75
C GLY A 64 13.70 -26.38 23.25
N ALA A 65 14.86 -26.69 23.84
CA ALA A 65 15.71 -27.85 23.53
C ALA A 65 14.88 -29.04 23.05
N ARG A 66 14.93 -29.28 21.73
CA ARG A 66 14.04 -30.23 21.05
C ARG A 66 14.31 -31.63 21.57
N ARG A 67 13.30 -32.22 22.22
CA ARG A 67 13.31 -33.64 22.53
C ARG A 67 13.28 -34.40 21.20
N PRO A 68 14.16 -35.38 20.98
CA PRO A 68 14.13 -36.14 19.74
C PRO A 68 12.79 -36.88 19.59
N GLU A 69 12.22 -36.85 18.39
CA GLU A 69 10.95 -37.52 18.10
C GLU A 69 11.14 -39.04 18.14
N ALA A 70 10.23 -39.75 18.81
CA ALA A 70 10.23 -41.21 18.79
C ALA A 70 9.84 -41.70 17.39
N VAL A 71 10.39 -42.84 16.97
CA VAL A 71 10.14 -43.37 15.62
C VAL A 71 8.65 -43.65 15.36
N ASP A 72 7.89 -44.05 16.37
CA ASP A 72 6.45 -44.32 16.22
C ASP A 72 5.63 -43.05 16.01
N ASP A 73 5.95 -41.96 16.72
CA ASP A 73 5.34 -40.64 16.50
C ASP A 73 5.62 -40.12 15.09
N PHE A 74 6.87 -40.28 14.63
CA PHE A 74 7.26 -39.91 13.27
C PHE A 74 6.50 -40.70 12.22
N LEU A 75 6.35 -42.02 12.39
CA LEU A 75 5.60 -42.85 11.45
C LEU A 75 4.12 -42.44 11.40
N ARG A 76 3.51 -42.14 12.55
CA ARG A 76 2.13 -41.61 12.60
C ARG A 76 2.01 -40.28 11.85
N ASN A 77 2.93 -39.35 12.12
CA ASN A 77 2.97 -38.05 11.46
C ASN A 77 3.20 -38.18 9.95
N PHE A 78 4.11 -39.07 9.53
CA PHE A 78 4.40 -39.34 8.13
C PHE A 78 3.19 -39.93 7.39
N LEU A 79 2.57 -40.97 7.93
CA LEU A 79 1.40 -41.61 7.33
C LEU A 79 0.21 -40.64 7.25
N LEU A 80 0.04 -39.78 8.25
CA LEU A 80 -0.96 -38.72 8.24
C LEU A 80 -0.67 -37.66 7.17
N GLN A 81 0.56 -37.13 7.12
CA GLN A 81 0.96 -36.08 6.15
C GLN A 81 0.90 -36.57 4.70
N THR A 82 1.20 -37.85 4.46
CA THR A 82 1.14 -38.47 3.13
C THR A 82 -0.27 -38.94 2.74
N GLY A 83 -1.25 -38.84 3.65
CA GLY A 83 -2.64 -39.20 3.38
C GLY A 83 -2.92 -40.70 3.36
N MET A 84 -2.02 -41.52 3.91
CA MET A 84 -2.17 -42.98 3.98
C MET A 84 -3.00 -43.41 5.20
N THR A 85 -4.25 -42.95 5.27
CA THR A 85 -5.13 -43.11 6.45
C THR A 85 -5.40 -44.56 6.81
N ARG A 86 -5.67 -45.43 5.82
CA ARG A 86 -5.89 -46.87 6.08
C ARG A 86 -4.66 -47.55 6.67
N THR A 87 -3.47 -47.20 6.16
CA THR A 87 -2.20 -47.72 6.68
C THR A 87 -1.93 -47.21 8.09
N LEU A 88 -2.28 -45.95 8.36
CA LEU A 88 -2.20 -45.37 9.70
C LEU A 88 -3.11 -46.11 10.69
N ASP A 89 -4.35 -46.41 10.31
CA ASP A 89 -5.29 -47.12 11.18
C ASP A 89 -4.81 -48.55 11.51
N CYS A 90 -4.33 -49.29 10.50
CA CYS A 90 -3.72 -50.61 10.72
C CYS A 90 -2.50 -50.51 11.63
N PHE A 91 -1.58 -49.59 11.34
CA PHE A 91 -0.38 -49.38 12.13
C PHE A 91 -0.70 -49.06 13.59
N GLN A 92 -1.64 -48.16 13.85
CA GLN A 92 -2.05 -47.80 15.22
C GLN A 92 -2.62 -48.99 15.98
N THR A 93 -3.40 -49.83 15.31
CA THR A 93 -4.02 -51.02 15.91
C THR A 93 -2.95 -52.06 16.26
N GLU A 94 -2.10 -52.42 15.30
CA GLU A 94 -1.00 -53.38 15.50
C GLU A 94 -0.01 -52.89 16.56
N TRP A 95 0.31 -51.60 16.55
CA TRP A 95 1.18 -50.99 17.55
C TRP A 95 0.60 -51.08 18.97
N ALA A 96 -0.70 -50.82 19.12
CA ALA A 96 -1.37 -50.94 20.41
C ALA A 96 -1.37 -52.39 20.93
N GLU A 97 -1.61 -53.36 20.05
CA GLU A 97 -1.54 -54.79 20.38
C GLU A 97 -0.14 -55.22 20.81
N MET A 98 0.90 -54.75 20.11
CA MET A 98 2.30 -55.06 20.44
C MET A 98 2.74 -54.46 21.77
N VAL A 99 2.30 -53.23 22.09
CA VAL A 99 2.57 -52.59 23.39
C VAL A 99 1.83 -53.30 24.52
N GLN A 100 0.56 -53.67 24.32
CA GLN A 100 -0.22 -54.40 25.33
C GLN A 100 0.29 -55.82 25.58
N GLY A 101 0.84 -56.47 24.55
CA GLY A 101 1.43 -57.80 24.66
C GLY A 101 2.86 -57.81 25.24
N GLU A 102 3.40 -56.66 25.68
CA GLU A 102 4.80 -56.46 26.08
C GLU A 102 5.83 -56.97 25.06
N LEU A 103 5.43 -57.08 23.78
CA LEU A 103 6.30 -57.60 22.72
C LEU A 103 7.31 -56.53 22.25
N VAL A 104 7.00 -55.26 22.53
CA VAL A 104 7.85 -54.10 22.27
C VAL A 104 7.81 -53.17 23.48
N ASP A 105 8.98 -52.83 24.00
CA ASP A 105 9.11 -51.72 24.93
C ASP A 105 9.09 -50.41 24.13
N ALA A 106 8.01 -49.64 24.29
CA ALA A 106 7.87 -48.33 23.67
C ALA A 106 9.00 -47.36 24.08
N ALA A 107 9.69 -47.61 25.20
CA ALA A 107 10.85 -46.81 25.62
C ALA A 107 12.16 -47.19 24.92
N GLU A 108 12.27 -48.39 24.34
CA GLU A 108 13.42 -48.80 23.52
C GLU A 108 13.26 -48.45 22.03
N VAL A 109 12.06 -48.01 21.63
CA VAL A 109 11.82 -47.53 20.27
C VAL A 109 12.74 -46.34 20.02
N GLY A 110 13.61 -46.51 19.03
CA GLY A 110 14.66 -45.56 18.73
C GLY A 110 14.13 -44.16 18.42
N VAL A 111 15.07 -43.23 18.40
CA VAL A 111 14.85 -41.84 18.05
C VAL A 111 15.03 -41.63 16.55
N VAL A 112 14.23 -40.75 15.95
CA VAL A 112 14.44 -40.33 14.57
C VAL A 112 15.72 -39.52 14.43
N PRO A 113 16.59 -39.82 13.45
CA PRO A 113 17.80 -39.04 13.23
C PRO A 113 17.49 -37.57 12.94
N ASP A 114 18.23 -36.67 13.58
CA ASP A 114 18.02 -35.21 13.52
C ASP A 114 17.92 -34.66 12.08
N VAL A 115 18.66 -35.26 11.14
CA VAL A 115 18.66 -34.87 9.71
C VAL A 115 17.27 -34.92 9.08
N TYR A 116 16.44 -35.91 9.44
CA TYR A 116 15.07 -36.01 8.89
C TYR A 116 14.15 -34.94 9.48
N THR A 117 14.26 -34.70 10.78
CA THR A 117 13.51 -33.66 11.48
C THR A 117 13.89 -32.26 10.99
N ASP A 118 15.17 -32.03 10.70
CA ASP A 118 15.67 -30.80 10.10
C ASP A 118 15.16 -30.63 8.66
N ASN A 119 15.16 -31.69 7.85
CA ASN A 119 14.61 -31.63 6.49
C ASN A 119 13.11 -31.29 6.48
N GLN A 120 12.32 -31.87 7.38
CA GLN A 120 10.90 -31.51 7.52
C GLN A 120 10.70 -30.05 7.94
N ARG A 121 11.55 -29.55 8.87
CA ARG A 121 11.52 -28.14 9.26
C ARG A 121 11.82 -27.24 8.06
N LEU A 122 12.90 -27.52 7.34
CA LEU A 122 13.32 -26.75 6.17
C LEU A 122 12.26 -26.78 5.06
N ASP A 123 11.61 -27.91 4.83
CA ASP A 123 10.51 -28.01 3.86
C ASP A 123 9.30 -27.15 4.28
N THR A 124 9.00 -27.11 5.58
CA THR A 124 7.93 -26.27 6.13
C THR A 124 8.26 -24.78 5.99
N GLU A 125 9.49 -24.38 6.34
CA GLU A 125 9.99 -23.01 6.18
C GLU A 125 10.03 -22.59 4.69
N LEU A 126 10.41 -23.51 3.80
CA LEU A 126 10.43 -23.26 2.37
C LEU A 126 9.01 -23.03 1.83
N LYS A 127 8.04 -23.85 2.24
CA LYS A 127 6.63 -23.68 1.87
C LYS A 127 6.05 -22.38 2.41
N SER A 128 6.35 -21.99 3.65
CA SER A 128 5.88 -20.71 4.20
C SER A 128 6.48 -19.52 3.46
N ALA A 129 7.80 -19.53 3.23
CA ALA A 129 8.49 -18.47 2.50
C ALA A 129 7.98 -18.35 1.04
N GLN A 130 7.70 -19.47 0.38
CA GLN A 130 7.10 -19.46 -0.96
C GLN A 130 5.71 -18.84 -0.96
N ARG A 131 4.88 -19.14 0.04
CA ARG A 131 3.56 -18.56 0.20
C ARG A 131 3.64 -17.05 0.43
N GLU A 132 4.50 -16.60 1.35
CA GLU A 132 4.71 -15.17 1.61
C GLU A 132 5.19 -14.43 0.36
N ARG A 133 6.14 -15.01 -0.40
CA ARG A 133 6.60 -14.44 -1.66
C ARG A 133 5.47 -14.26 -2.66
N GLU A 134 4.60 -15.27 -2.79
CA GLU A 134 3.45 -15.20 -3.69
C GLU A 134 2.44 -14.13 -3.24
N ASP A 135 2.19 -14.07 -1.95
CA ASP A 135 1.35 -13.07 -1.31
C ASP A 135 1.85 -11.63 -1.57
N TYR A 136 3.16 -11.39 -1.48
CA TYR A 136 3.76 -10.10 -1.81
C TYR A 136 3.70 -9.80 -3.31
N ARG A 137 3.90 -10.81 -4.16
CA ARG A 137 3.80 -10.68 -5.62
C ARG A 137 2.38 -10.22 -6.01
N LEU A 138 1.36 -10.84 -5.44
CA LEU A 138 -0.03 -10.47 -5.67
C LEU A 138 -0.32 -9.05 -5.18
N ALA A 139 0.08 -8.70 -3.96
CA ALA A 139 -0.10 -7.35 -3.42
C ALA A 139 0.58 -6.27 -4.29
N ALA A 140 1.82 -6.51 -4.72
CA ALA A 140 2.56 -5.61 -5.60
C ALA A 140 1.86 -5.44 -6.96
N SER A 141 1.36 -6.54 -7.54
CA SER A 141 0.62 -6.51 -8.81
C SER A 141 -0.70 -5.74 -8.70
N ALA A 142 -1.38 -5.84 -7.56
CA ALA A 142 -2.62 -5.10 -7.29
C ALA A 142 -2.37 -3.60 -7.08
N ALA A 143 -1.26 -3.23 -6.45
CA ALA A 143 -0.89 -1.83 -6.19
C ALA A 143 -0.29 -1.11 -7.42
N ALA A 144 0.31 -1.86 -8.35
CA ALA A 144 0.95 -1.31 -9.57
C ALA A 144 0.06 -0.34 -10.37
N PRO A 145 -1.21 -0.65 -10.71
CA PRO A 145 -2.06 0.28 -11.46
C PRO A 145 -2.39 1.55 -10.68
N ALA A 146 -2.62 1.47 -9.37
CA ALA A 146 -2.88 2.63 -8.52
C ALA A 146 -1.67 3.59 -8.50
N LEU A 147 -0.45 3.03 -8.38
CA LEU A 147 0.77 3.82 -8.44
C LEU A 147 0.91 4.57 -9.78
N VAL A 148 0.61 3.92 -10.90
CA VAL A 148 0.65 4.57 -12.22
C VAL A 148 -0.37 5.72 -12.31
N LYS A 149 -1.57 5.56 -11.74
CA LYS A 149 -2.58 6.64 -11.69
C LYS A 149 -2.07 7.85 -10.90
N VAL A 150 -1.52 7.61 -9.70
CA VAL A 150 -0.97 8.66 -8.84
C VAL A 150 0.19 9.39 -9.52
N GLN A 151 1.08 8.65 -10.19
CA GLN A 151 2.19 9.25 -10.96
C GLN A 151 1.69 10.16 -12.07
N ARG A 152 0.68 9.71 -12.85
CA ARG A 152 0.08 10.52 -13.92
C ARG A 152 -0.59 11.78 -13.37
N ALA A 153 -1.32 11.69 -12.26
CA ALA A 153 -1.96 12.84 -11.63
C ALA A 153 -0.92 13.87 -11.15
N ARG A 154 0.15 13.41 -10.50
CA ARG A 154 1.28 14.26 -10.10
C ARG A 154 1.92 14.95 -11.30
N ASP A 155 2.17 14.22 -12.39
CA ASP A 155 2.81 14.77 -13.58
C ASP A 155 1.92 15.78 -14.30
N LEU A 156 0.60 15.56 -14.31
CA LEU A 156 -0.38 16.53 -14.80
C LEU A 156 -0.32 17.83 -13.98
N HIS A 157 -0.36 17.73 -12.65
CA HIS A 157 -0.28 18.89 -11.76
C HIS A 157 1.01 19.69 -12.01
N ARG A 158 2.16 19.00 -12.11
CA ARG A 158 3.45 19.62 -12.44
C ARG A 158 3.42 20.35 -13.78
N LEU A 159 2.82 19.75 -14.81
CA LEU A 159 2.69 20.37 -16.13
C LEU A 159 1.76 21.59 -16.11
N GLN A 160 0.63 21.51 -15.40
CA GLN A 160 -0.32 22.61 -15.26
C GLN A 160 0.32 23.81 -14.56
N HIS A 161 0.99 23.58 -13.42
CA HIS A 161 1.69 24.63 -12.71
C HIS A 161 2.73 25.32 -13.60
N LYS A 162 3.57 24.54 -14.31
CA LYS A 162 4.55 25.09 -15.27
C LYS A 162 3.90 25.97 -16.35
N ARG A 163 2.75 25.55 -16.89
CA ARG A 163 2.01 26.36 -17.88
C ARG A 163 1.52 27.68 -17.29
N VAL A 164 0.91 27.64 -16.11
CA VAL A 164 0.41 28.85 -15.42
C VAL A 164 1.56 29.82 -15.13
N VAL A 165 2.70 29.33 -14.65
CA VAL A 165 3.89 30.16 -14.42
C VAL A 165 4.41 30.74 -15.73
N GLN A 166 4.45 29.98 -16.82
CA GLN A 166 4.86 30.47 -18.13
C GLN A 166 3.90 31.53 -18.69
N GLU A 167 2.59 31.36 -18.55
CA GLU A 167 1.60 32.34 -19.00
C GLU A 167 1.70 33.65 -18.20
N ARG A 168 1.90 33.55 -16.88
CA ARG A 168 2.13 34.70 -16.00
C ARG A 168 3.44 35.42 -16.32
N THR A 169 4.53 34.69 -16.57
CA THR A 169 5.85 35.27 -16.91
C THR A 169 5.92 35.79 -18.34
N ARG A 170 5.16 35.22 -19.29
CA ARG A 170 5.02 35.71 -20.67
C ARG A 170 4.16 36.96 -20.78
N SER A 171 3.30 37.22 -19.78
CA SER A 171 2.40 38.38 -19.74
C SER A 171 2.69 39.32 -18.56
N PRO A 172 3.92 39.85 -18.38
CA PRO A 172 4.24 40.69 -17.23
C PRO A 172 3.52 42.08 -17.25
N ASN A 173 2.86 42.43 -18.36
CA ASN A 173 2.31 43.77 -18.62
C ASN A 173 0.80 43.92 -18.40
N LEU A 174 0.13 42.99 -17.72
CA LEU A 174 -1.30 43.13 -17.39
C LEU A 174 -1.57 43.21 -15.87
N LYS A 175 -0.88 44.14 -15.20
CA LYS A 175 -1.36 44.78 -13.95
C LYS A 175 -1.42 46.30 -14.20
N PRO A 176 -2.40 46.99 -13.59
CA PRO A 176 -3.40 47.73 -14.35
C PRO A 176 -2.86 49.06 -14.86
N ALA A 177 -3.12 49.34 -16.14
CA ALA A 177 -3.18 50.68 -16.71
C ALA A 177 -4.37 51.50 -16.11
N ILE A 178 -4.58 51.41 -14.80
CA ILE A 178 -5.54 52.19 -14.01
C ILE A 178 -4.75 53.03 -13.00
N LYS A 179 -3.65 53.67 -13.43
CA LYS A 179 -3.01 54.78 -12.70
C LYS A 179 -2.50 55.91 -13.60
N GLY A 180 -2.66 55.82 -14.92
CA GLY A 180 -2.29 56.86 -15.87
C GLY A 180 -3.45 57.11 -16.84
N GLY A 181 -3.88 58.36 -16.95
CA GLY A 181 -5.16 58.77 -17.51
C GLY A 181 -5.51 58.21 -18.89
N LEU A 182 -6.76 57.73 -19.01
CA LEU A 182 -7.44 57.56 -20.28
C LEU A 182 -8.85 58.14 -20.15
N ASN A 183 -9.11 59.10 -21.03
CA ASN A 183 -10.35 59.84 -21.22
C ASN A 183 -11.54 58.86 -21.33
N LEU A 184 -12.47 58.89 -20.36
CA LEU A 184 -13.70 58.10 -20.48
C LEU A 184 -14.57 58.67 -21.61
N PRO A 185 -15.15 57.84 -22.49
CA PRO A 185 -16.02 58.29 -23.56
C PRO A 185 -17.30 58.96 -22.99
N PRO A 186 -17.92 59.92 -23.71
CA PRO A 186 -18.89 60.87 -23.14
C PRO A 186 -20.15 60.23 -22.52
N TRP A 187 -20.48 58.99 -22.90
CA TRP A 187 -21.69 58.29 -22.45
C TRP A 187 -21.59 57.70 -21.04
N VAL A 188 -20.40 57.67 -20.43
CA VAL A 188 -20.22 57.16 -19.05
C VAL A 188 -20.61 58.20 -17.98
N LYS A 189 -20.88 59.45 -18.37
CA LYS A 189 -21.35 60.50 -17.45
C LYS A 189 -22.87 60.64 -17.44
N LEU A 190 -23.63 59.57 -17.23
CA LEU A 190 -25.07 59.71 -17.01
C LEU A 190 -25.67 58.63 -16.11
N LYS A 191 -25.47 58.77 -14.79
CA LYS A 191 -26.47 58.33 -13.79
C LYS A 191 -26.67 59.46 -12.79
N LYS A 192 -27.53 60.42 -13.16
CA LYS A 192 -28.07 61.39 -12.20
C LYS A 192 -28.95 60.63 -11.21
N LYS A 193 -28.63 60.75 -9.91
CA LYS A 193 -29.41 60.26 -8.78
C LYS A 193 -30.88 60.64 -8.96
N THR A 194 -31.77 59.66 -9.08
CA THR A 194 -33.19 59.84 -8.79
C THR A 194 -33.37 59.75 -7.27
N PRO A 195 -33.99 60.74 -6.61
CA PRO A 195 -34.32 60.60 -5.20
C PRO A 195 -35.55 59.70 -5.08
N ILE A 196 -35.37 58.52 -4.48
CA ILE A 196 -36.48 57.69 -4.01
C ILE A 196 -37.13 58.48 -2.86
N ARG A 197 -38.31 59.02 -3.13
CA ARG A 197 -39.13 59.75 -2.17
C ARG A 197 -39.80 58.73 -1.23
N ASN A 198 -39.12 58.39 -0.14
CA ASN A 198 -39.75 57.73 1.00
C ASN A 198 -40.76 58.71 1.62
N LYS A 199 -42.05 58.46 1.42
CA LYS A 199 -43.09 59.06 2.24
C LYS A 199 -43.22 58.23 3.51
N PHE A 200 -42.74 58.80 4.61
CA PHE A 200 -43.09 58.38 5.96
C PHE A 200 -44.62 58.47 6.14
N ILE A 201 -45.28 57.35 6.38
CA ILE A 201 -46.60 57.36 7.03
C ILE A 201 -46.31 57.49 8.52
N THR A 202 -46.54 58.68 9.06
CA THR A 202 -46.52 58.92 10.50
C THR A 202 -47.91 58.63 11.02
N VAL A 203 -48.00 57.66 11.93
CA VAL A 203 -49.14 57.39 12.78
C VAL A 203 -49.38 58.62 13.66
N VAL A 204 -50.57 59.20 13.60
CA VAL A 204 -51.08 60.11 14.63
C VAL A 204 -52.33 59.49 15.23
N ARG A 205 -52.18 59.23 16.53
CA ARG A 205 -53.14 59.01 17.62
C ARG A 205 -54.63 59.13 17.34
#